data_AF-A0A6I6MQL0-F1
#
_entry.id   AF-A0A6I6MQL0-F1
#
_cell.length_a   1.000
_cell.length_b   1.000
_cell.length_c   1.000
_cell.angle_alpha   90.00
_cell.angle_beta   90.00
_cell.angle_gamma   90.00
#
_symmetry.space_group_name_H-M   'P 1'
#
loop_
_entity.id
_entity.type
_entity.pdbx_description
1 polymer ?
#
loop_
_entity_poly.entity_id
_entity_poly.type
_entity_poly.pdbx_seq_one_letter_code
_entity_poly.pdbx_strand_id
1 'polypeptide(L)'
;MHVAELNIGRALYPLDDPRVAGFMNALDAINALAKRTPGFVWRMKDESGAGATDIKFTDNPQDIANLTVWENVEVLEHFVWNTAHKKIYNGKHSWFEAPKQAIFVMWPVEVGCFPTLAEALERLEHLRAHGSTDYAYGWDHLAHLKAWLTKQCG
;
A
#
# COMPACT_ATOMS: atom_id res chain seq x y z
N MET A 1 11.69 -11.04 11.68
CA MET A 1 11.17 -10.95 10.31
C MET A 1 10.26 -9.74 10.28
N HIS A 2 10.42 -8.88 9.28
CA HIS A 2 9.53 -7.75 9.04
C HIS A 2 8.55 -8.12 7.92
N VAL A 3 7.55 -7.26 7.69
CA VAL A 3 6.65 -7.38 6.54
C VAL A 3 6.83 -6.18 5.62
N ALA A 4 6.96 -6.44 4.34
CA ALA A 4 6.84 -5.43 3.30
C ALA A 4 5.43 -5.44 2.72
N GLU A 5 4.94 -4.27 2.32
CA GLU A 5 3.72 -4.14 1.54
C GLU A 5 3.93 -3.21 0.36
N LEU A 6 3.32 -3.56 -0.77
CA LEU A 6 3.14 -2.69 -1.91
C LEU A 6 1.66 -2.46 -2.14
N ASN A 7 1.29 -1.20 -2.28
CA ASN A 7 -0.01 -0.75 -2.72
C ASN A 7 0.14 0.16 -3.94
N ILE A 8 -0.53 -0.16 -5.05
CA ILE A 8 -0.54 0.68 -6.25
C ILE A 8 -1.94 1.22 -6.54
N GLY A 9 -2.02 2.38 -7.18
CA GLY A 9 -3.29 2.97 -7.57
C GLY A 9 -3.14 3.85 -8.79
N ARG A 10 -4.14 3.82 -9.67
CA ARG A 10 -4.22 4.72 -10.82
C ARG A 10 -5.17 5.86 -10.52
N ALA A 11 -4.66 7.08 -10.45
CA ALA A 11 -5.49 8.26 -10.26
C ALA A 11 -6.40 8.51 -11.48
N LEU A 12 -7.61 9.01 -11.23
CA LEU A 12 -8.59 9.37 -12.26
C LEU A 12 -8.22 10.66 -13.02
N TYR A 13 -7.38 11.48 -12.41
CA TYR A 13 -6.94 12.78 -12.92
C TYR A 13 -5.44 12.95 -12.72
N PRO A 14 -4.78 13.86 -13.47
CA PRO A 14 -3.39 14.24 -13.23
C PRO A 14 -3.13 14.63 -11.77
N LEU A 15 -1.94 14.31 -11.25
CA LEU A 15 -1.61 14.47 -9.82
C LEU A 15 -1.58 15.94 -9.35
N ASP A 16 -1.46 16.89 -10.29
CA ASP A 16 -1.53 18.34 -10.06
C ASP A 16 -2.95 18.92 -10.17
N ASP A 17 -3.95 18.09 -10.49
CA ASP A 17 -5.33 18.53 -10.63
C ASP A 17 -5.98 18.84 -9.26
N PRO A 18 -6.72 19.97 -9.11
CA PRO A 18 -7.42 20.31 -7.88
C PRO A 18 -8.36 19.22 -7.35
N ARG A 19 -8.86 18.34 -8.22
CA ARG A 19 -9.75 17.21 -7.86
C ARG A 19 -9.04 16.12 -7.07
N VAL A 20 -7.72 15.96 -7.25
CA VAL A 20 -6.90 15.00 -6.48
C VAL A 20 -6.10 15.67 -5.36
N ALA A 21 -6.11 17.00 -5.26
CA ALA A 21 -5.43 17.74 -4.20
C ALA A 21 -5.82 17.29 -2.78
N GLY A 22 -7.08 16.89 -2.57
CA GLY A 22 -7.53 16.33 -1.30
C GLY A 22 -6.80 15.04 -0.90
N PHE A 23 -6.50 14.18 -1.88
CA PHE A 23 -5.67 12.98 -1.68
C PHE A 23 -4.20 13.35 -1.49
N MET A 24 -3.64 14.22 -2.32
CA MET A 24 -2.23 14.66 -2.22
C MET A 24 -1.92 15.31 -0.87
N ASN A 25 -2.82 16.17 -0.37
CA ASN A 25 -2.69 16.77 0.96
C ASN A 25 -2.80 15.73 2.09
N ALA A 26 -3.61 14.68 1.89
CA ALA A 26 -3.74 13.61 2.87
C ALA A 26 -2.52 12.68 2.88
N LEU A 27 -1.81 12.53 1.76
CA LEU A 27 -0.59 11.72 1.67
C LEU A 27 0.44 12.18 2.68
N ASP A 28 0.74 13.47 2.76
CA ASP A 28 1.72 13.99 3.72
C ASP A 28 1.32 13.71 5.17
N ALA A 29 0.04 13.90 5.50
CA ALA A 29 -0.48 13.61 6.83
C ALA A 29 -0.40 12.11 7.16
N ILE A 30 -0.73 11.24 6.20
CA ILE A 30 -0.63 9.78 6.33
C ILE A 30 0.84 9.36 6.47
N ASN A 31 1.74 9.93 5.68
CA ASN A 31 3.17 9.62 5.71
C ASN A 31 3.78 10.03 7.06
N ALA A 32 3.39 11.19 7.58
CA ALA A 32 3.78 11.64 8.91
C ALA A 32 3.19 10.75 10.01
N LEU A 33 1.97 10.23 9.83
CA LEU A 33 1.33 9.30 10.74
C LEU A 33 2.03 7.93 10.75
N ALA A 34 2.37 7.39 9.58
CA ALA A 34 3.12 6.15 9.44
C ALA A 34 4.43 6.24 10.21
N LYS A 35 5.21 7.31 9.99
CA LYS A 35 6.49 7.55 10.71
C LYS A 35 6.37 7.61 12.23
N ARG A 36 5.20 7.97 12.77
CA ARG A 36 4.97 8.03 14.23
C ARG A 36 4.34 6.76 14.79
N THR A 37 3.95 5.82 13.93
CA THR A 37 3.33 4.57 14.35
C THR A 37 4.44 3.65 14.89
N PRO A 38 4.36 3.20 16.16
CA PRO A 38 5.30 2.22 16.69
C PRO A 38 5.32 0.97 15.81
N GLY A 39 6.52 0.56 15.38
CA GLY A 39 6.71 -0.56 14.47
C GLY A 39 6.68 -0.23 12.97
N PHE A 40 6.59 1.05 12.59
CA PHE A 40 6.94 1.48 11.24
C PHE A 40 8.46 1.43 11.07
N VAL A 41 8.93 0.75 10.02
CA VAL A 41 10.37 0.52 9.80
C VAL A 41 10.89 1.39 8.67
N TRP A 42 10.21 1.37 7.51
CA TRP A 42 10.69 2.07 6.32
C TRP A 42 9.58 2.35 5.30
N ARG A 43 9.83 3.32 4.41
CA ARG A 43 9.01 3.60 3.24
C ARG A 43 9.89 4.07 2.09
N MET A 44 9.58 3.60 0.89
CA MET A 44 10.15 4.09 -0.35
C MET A 44 9.81 5.57 -0.56
N LYS A 45 10.81 6.38 -0.89
CA LYS A 45 10.65 7.78 -1.28
C LYS A 45 11.24 7.96 -2.66
N ASP A 46 10.67 8.87 -3.42
CA ASP A 46 11.28 9.43 -4.63
C ASP A 46 12.56 10.22 -4.32
N GLU A 47 13.21 10.69 -5.38
CA GLU A 47 14.42 11.54 -5.30
C GLU A 47 14.16 12.87 -4.58
N SER A 48 12.91 13.34 -4.53
CA SER A 48 12.50 14.56 -3.81
C SER A 48 12.31 14.35 -2.31
N GLY A 49 12.14 13.10 -1.86
CA GLY A 49 11.88 12.73 -0.48
C GLY A 49 10.43 12.90 -0.02
N ALA A 50 9.52 13.36 -0.88
CA ALA A 50 8.13 13.68 -0.56
C ALA A 50 7.25 12.41 -0.55
N GLY A 51 7.42 11.51 -1.52
CA GLY A 51 6.55 10.34 -1.66
C GLY A 51 6.99 9.38 -2.74
N ALA A 52 6.32 8.25 -2.90
CA ALA A 52 6.55 7.35 -4.03
C ALA A 52 5.65 7.69 -5.25
N THR A 53 5.03 8.88 -5.24
CA THR A 53 4.16 9.40 -6.32
C THR A 53 4.92 9.74 -7.58
N ASP A 54 6.20 10.11 -7.46
CA ASP A 54 7.03 10.49 -8.61
C ASP A 54 7.81 9.30 -9.19
N ILE A 55 7.68 8.12 -8.57
CA ILE A 55 8.36 6.91 -9.01
C ILE A 55 7.60 6.32 -10.19
N LYS A 56 8.13 6.55 -11.39
CA LYS A 56 7.60 5.98 -12.63
C LYS A 56 7.89 4.49 -12.69
N PHE A 57 6.89 3.69 -12.32
CA PHE A 57 6.93 2.23 -12.48
C PHE A 57 6.10 1.73 -13.65
N THR A 58 5.33 2.64 -14.25
CA THR A 58 4.67 2.49 -15.54
C THR A 58 4.90 3.75 -16.39
N ASP A 59 4.53 3.69 -17.66
CA ASP A 59 4.54 4.87 -18.54
C ASP A 59 3.40 5.87 -18.24
N ASN A 60 2.49 5.54 -17.31
CA ASN A 60 1.36 6.39 -16.97
C ASN A 60 1.69 7.27 -15.75
N PRO A 61 1.73 8.60 -15.89
CA PRO A 61 2.06 9.52 -14.79
C PRO A 61 1.00 9.58 -13.67
N GLN A 62 -0.15 8.93 -13.84
CA GLN A 62 -1.20 8.82 -12.82
C GLN A 62 -1.07 7.57 -11.96
N ASP A 63 -0.10 6.69 -12.26
CA ASP A 63 0.15 5.51 -11.46
C ASP A 63 1.01 5.86 -10.24
N ILE A 64 0.47 5.59 -9.06
CA ILE A 64 1.10 5.85 -7.78
C ILE A 64 1.45 4.52 -7.14
N ALA A 65 2.66 4.39 -6.61
CA ALA A 65 3.07 3.28 -5.77
C ALA A 65 3.27 3.76 -4.33
N ASN A 66 2.97 2.90 -3.37
CA ASN A 66 3.38 3.04 -1.98
C ASN A 66 4.01 1.72 -1.56
N LEU A 67 5.27 1.78 -1.16
CA LEU A 67 6.04 0.62 -0.70
C LEU A 67 6.55 0.90 0.70
N THR A 68 6.12 0.11 1.68
CA THR A 68 6.48 0.29 3.09
C THR A 68 6.92 -1.01 3.74
N VAL A 69 7.69 -0.90 4.82
CA VAL A 69 8.11 -2.02 5.66
C VAL A 69 7.72 -1.74 7.11
N TRP A 70 7.20 -2.76 7.76
CA TRP A 70 6.69 -2.75 9.13
C TRP A 70 7.28 -3.91 9.92
N GLU A 71 7.34 -3.77 11.24
CA GLU A 71 7.86 -4.81 12.13
C GLU A 71 7.07 -6.12 12.01
N ASN A 72 5.76 -6.02 11.81
CA ASN A 72 4.86 -7.16 11.63
C ASN A 72 3.53 -6.72 10.98
N VAL A 73 2.73 -7.71 10.60
CA VAL A 73 1.45 -7.52 9.90
C VAL A 73 0.43 -6.82 10.79
N GLU A 74 0.43 -7.10 12.08
CA GLU A 74 -0.53 -6.55 13.05
C GLU A 74 -0.37 -5.02 13.19
N VAL A 75 0.86 -4.52 13.14
CA VAL A 75 1.15 -3.08 13.12
C VAL A 75 0.62 -2.43 11.84
N LEU A 76 0.87 -3.06 10.68
CA LEU A 76 0.35 -2.58 9.40
C LEU A 76 -1.20 -2.60 9.39
N GLU A 77 -1.82 -3.66 9.89
CA GLU A 77 -3.27 -3.79 10.03
C GLU A 77 -3.85 -2.66 10.90
N HIS A 78 -3.21 -2.40 12.05
CA HIS A 78 -3.61 -1.31 12.93
C HIS A 78 -3.50 0.03 12.21
N PHE A 79 -2.40 0.27 11.48
CA PHE A 79 -2.23 1.49 10.70
C PHE A 79 -3.33 1.67 9.65
N VAL A 80 -3.65 0.62 8.88
CA VAL A 80 -4.63 0.69 7.79
C VAL A 80 -6.06 0.89 8.32
N TRP A 81 -6.45 0.17 9.37
CA TRP A 81 -7.86 0.10 9.79
C TRP A 81 -8.22 0.95 11.00
N ASN A 82 -7.26 1.21 11.90
CA ASN A 82 -7.51 1.90 13.17
C ASN A 82 -7.00 3.34 13.20
N THR A 83 -6.58 3.87 12.06
CA THR A 83 -6.12 5.26 11.96
C THR A 83 -6.91 6.08 10.94
N ALA A 84 -6.53 7.36 10.78
CA ALA A 84 -7.06 8.23 9.75
C ALA A 84 -6.90 7.66 8.32
N HIS A 85 -6.03 6.67 8.12
CA HIS A 85 -5.86 5.97 6.84
C HIS A 85 -7.17 5.35 6.33
N LYS A 86 -8.04 4.87 7.24
CA LYS A 86 -9.37 4.34 6.91
C LYS A 86 -10.23 5.31 6.12
N LYS A 87 -10.15 6.63 6.41
CA LYS A 87 -10.95 7.64 5.69
C LYS A 87 -10.51 7.78 4.23
N ILE A 88 -9.21 7.71 3.98
CA ILE A 88 -8.66 7.74 2.62
C ILE A 88 -8.97 6.45 1.88
N TYR A 89 -8.87 5.31 2.56
CA TYR A 89 -9.26 4.02 1.98
C TYR A 89 -10.74 3.98 1.58
N ASN A 90 -11.64 4.54 2.38
CA ASN A 90 -13.07 4.61 2.06
C ASN A 90 -13.38 5.62 0.94
N GLY A 91 -12.63 6.73 0.87
CA GLY A 91 -12.80 7.76 -0.15
C GLY A 91 -12.11 7.47 -1.48
N LYS A 92 -11.33 6.38 -1.56
CA LYS A 92 -10.46 6.08 -2.71
C LYS A 92 -11.15 6.12 -4.07
N HIS A 93 -12.43 5.74 -4.14
CA HIS A 93 -13.21 5.73 -5.38
C HIS A 93 -13.41 7.12 -6.01
N SER A 94 -13.27 8.19 -5.23
CA SER A 94 -13.33 9.56 -5.74
C SER A 94 -12.04 10.01 -6.44
N TRP A 95 -10.94 9.28 -6.23
CA TRP A 95 -9.61 9.67 -6.71
C TRP A 95 -8.96 8.61 -7.59
N PHE A 96 -9.31 7.34 -7.44
CA PHE A 96 -8.68 6.20 -8.09
C PHE A 96 -9.65 5.39 -8.94
N GLU A 97 -9.12 4.85 -10.04
CA GLU A 97 -9.82 3.84 -10.82
C GLU A 97 -10.14 2.60 -9.98
N ALA A 98 -11.28 1.98 -10.25
CA ALA A 98 -11.60 0.68 -9.67
C ALA A 98 -10.59 -0.36 -10.16
N PRO A 99 -9.90 -1.09 -9.26
CA PRO A 99 -8.89 -2.04 -9.66
C PRO A 99 -9.50 -3.23 -10.38
N LYS A 100 -8.98 -3.55 -11.58
CA LYS A 100 -9.38 -4.76 -12.34
C LYS A 100 -8.70 -6.03 -11.83
N GLN A 101 -7.62 -5.88 -11.08
CA GLN A 101 -6.77 -6.94 -10.53
C GLN A 101 -6.27 -6.53 -9.14
N ALA A 102 -5.63 -7.45 -8.41
CA ALA A 102 -5.01 -7.12 -7.14
C ALA A 102 -4.04 -5.93 -7.28
N ILE A 103 -4.12 -4.97 -6.37
CA ILE A 103 -3.26 -3.78 -6.33
C ILE A 103 -2.43 -3.72 -5.04
N PHE A 104 -2.63 -4.68 -4.15
CA PHE A 104 -2.03 -4.73 -2.84
C PHE A 104 -1.41 -6.11 -2.63
N VAL A 105 -0.17 -6.14 -2.14
CA VAL A 105 0.56 -7.38 -1.84
C VAL A 105 1.44 -7.18 -0.61
N MET A 106 1.58 -8.24 0.19
CA MET A 106 2.46 -8.32 1.35
C MET A 106 3.36 -9.55 1.25
N TRP A 107 4.56 -9.45 1.82
CA TRP A 107 5.50 -10.56 1.93
C TRP A 107 6.49 -10.35 3.09
N PRO A 108 7.03 -11.43 3.68
CA PRO A 108 8.04 -11.29 4.71
C PRO A 108 9.35 -10.77 4.11
N VAL A 109 10.05 -9.91 4.85
CA VAL A 109 11.40 -9.45 4.53
C VAL A 109 12.32 -9.60 5.74
N GLU A 110 13.61 -9.85 5.48
CA GLU A 110 14.61 -9.91 6.53
C GLU A 110 14.77 -8.56 7.22
N VAL A 111 15.13 -8.60 8.51
CA VAL A 111 15.31 -7.38 9.30
C VAL A 111 16.51 -6.61 8.75
N GLY A 112 16.30 -5.34 8.40
CA GLY A 112 17.32 -4.49 7.80
C GLY A 112 17.40 -4.57 6.26
N CYS A 113 16.60 -5.45 5.63
CA CYS A 113 16.43 -5.47 4.19
C CYS A 113 15.27 -4.57 3.77
N PHE A 114 15.48 -3.75 2.75
CA PHE A 114 14.46 -2.88 2.17
C PHE A 114 14.23 -3.30 0.72
N PRO A 115 12.99 -3.68 0.36
CA PRO A 115 12.70 -4.17 -0.98
C PRO A 115 12.84 -3.06 -2.01
N THR A 116 13.17 -3.45 -3.23
CA THR A 116 13.08 -2.55 -4.39
C THR A 116 11.67 -2.56 -4.96
N LEU A 117 11.33 -1.52 -5.71
CA LEU A 117 10.06 -1.50 -6.44
C LEU A 117 9.96 -2.64 -7.46
N ALA A 118 11.07 -3.02 -8.11
CA ALA A 118 11.10 -4.13 -9.05
C ALA A 118 10.71 -5.46 -8.37
N GLU A 119 11.29 -5.74 -7.21
CA GLU A 119 10.91 -6.89 -6.38
C GLU A 119 9.43 -6.83 -5.97
N ALA A 120 8.98 -5.67 -5.51
CA ALA A 120 7.60 -5.48 -5.08
C ALA A 120 6.57 -5.73 -6.21
N LEU A 121 6.88 -5.30 -7.43
CA LEU A 121 6.06 -5.56 -8.62
C LEU A 121 6.07 -7.04 -8.99
N GLU A 122 7.21 -7.72 -8.90
CA GLU A 122 7.29 -9.16 -9.12
C GLU A 122 6.39 -9.94 -8.13
N ARG A 123 6.38 -9.54 -6.85
CA ARG A 123 5.50 -10.11 -5.82
C ARG A 123 4.04 -9.88 -6.17
N LEU A 124 3.68 -8.68 -6.64
CA LEU A 124 2.32 -8.36 -7.03
C LEU A 124 1.85 -9.18 -8.24
N GLU A 125 2.71 -9.35 -9.25
CA GLU A 125 2.40 -10.21 -10.40
C GLU A 125 2.25 -11.67 -9.99
N HIS A 126 3.11 -12.17 -9.10
CA HIS A 126 2.96 -13.51 -8.54
C HIS A 126 1.60 -13.68 -7.84
N LEU A 127 1.19 -12.72 -7.01
CA LEU A 127 -0.12 -12.74 -6.35
C LEU A 127 -1.27 -12.75 -7.37
N ARG A 128 -1.17 -11.97 -8.45
CA ARG A 128 -2.18 -11.93 -9.52
C ARG A 128 -2.29 -13.26 -10.27
N ALA A 129 -1.16 -13.93 -10.49
CA ALA A 129 -1.11 -15.18 -11.25
C ALA A 129 -1.49 -16.42 -10.42
N HIS A 130 -1.12 -16.44 -9.13
CA HIS A 130 -1.20 -17.64 -8.30
C HIS A 130 -2.14 -17.51 -7.10
N GLY A 131 -2.66 -16.32 -6.82
CA GLY A 131 -3.34 -16.04 -5.56
C GLY A 131 -2.37 -15.98 -4.38
N SER A 132 -2.90 -15.90 -3.16
CA SER A 132 -2.10 -15.78 -1.95
C SER A 132 -1.27 -17.03 -1.67
N THR A 133 0.04 -16.85 -1.49
CA THR A 133 1.01 -17.87 -1.09
C THR A 133 2.01 -17.31 -0.08
N ASP A 134 2.86 -18.14 0.51
CA ASP A 134 3.92 -17.68 1.42
C ASP A 134 4.97 -16.78 0.75
N TYR A 135 5.05 -16.83 -0.59
CA TYR A 135 5.89 -15.93 -1.38
C TYR A 135 5.29 -14.51 -1.48
N ALA A 136 3.98 -14.41 -1.66
CA ALA A 136 3.29 -13.13 -1.83
C ALA A 136 1.81 -13.32 -1.50
N TYR A 137 1.25 -12.46 -0.64
CA TYR A 137 -0.10 -12.63 -0.14
C TYR A 137 -0.87 -11.33 0.05
N GLY A 138 -2.19 -11.42 -0.05
CA GLY A 138 -3.11 -10.38 0.38
C GLY A 138 -3.57 -10.56 1.83
N TRP A 139 -4.52 -9.73 2.25
CA TRP A 139 -5.16 -9.82 3.58
C TRP A 139 -5.87 -11.15 3.82
N ASP A 140 -6.33 -11.82 2.76
CA ASP A 140 -7.02 -13.10 2.77
C ASP A 140 -6.16 -14.30 3.20
N HIS A 141 -4.83 -14.16 3.14
CA HIS A 141 -3.89 -15.19 3.59
C HIS A 141 -3.70 -15.20 5.11
N LEU A 142 -4.05 -14.10 5.77
CA LEU A 142 -3.86 -13.94 7.20
C LEU A 142 -4.97 -14.67 7.95
N ALA A 143 -4.60 -15.74 8.64
CA ALA A 143 -5.52 -16.66 9.29
C ALA A 143 -6.46 -15.97 10.30
N HIS A 144 -5.98 -14.93 11.00
CA HIS A 144 -6.77 -14.17 11.96
C HIS A 144 -7.75 -13.17 11.31
N LEU A 145 -7.45 -12.70 10.10
CA LEU A 145 -8.30 -11.77 9.34
C LEU A 145 -9.32 -12.46 8.43
N LYS A 146 -9.11 -13.72 8.06
CA LYS A 146 -10.12 -14.54 7.36
C LYS A 146 -11.46 -14.52 8.10
N ALA A 147 -11.44 -14.57 9.44
CA ALA A 147 -12.64 -14.51 10.27
C ALA A 147 -13.30 -13.12 10.32
N TRP A 148 -12.55 -12.04 10.12
CA TRP A 148 -13.07 -10.66 10.13
C TRP A 148 -13.60 -10.24 8.74
N LEU A 149 -12.88 -10.55 7.66
CA LEU A 149 -13.32 -10.28 6.28
C LEU A 149 -14.59 -11.07 5.93
N THR A 150 -14.70 -12.33 6.40
CA THR A 150 -15.92 -13.14 6.20
C THR A 150 -17.12 -12.61 6.99
N LYS A 151 -16.89 -11.86 8.08
CA LYS A 151 -17.96 -11.24 8.89
C LYS A 151 -18.49 -9.91 8.32
N GLN A 152 -17.89 -9.35 7.27
CA GLN A 152 -18.38 -8.13 6.62
C GLN A 152 -19.33 -8.41 5.43
N CYS A 153 -19.56 -9.68 5.09
CA CYS A 153 -20.66 -10.10 4.23
C CYS A 153 -21.81 -10.62 5.11
N GLY A 154 -22.59 -9.70 5.66
CA GLY A 154 -23.79 -9.98 6.46
C GLY A 154 -24.69 -8.77 6.53
#